data_AF-A0A5E5A7U1-F1
#
_entry.id   AF-A0A5E5A7U1-F1
#
_cell.length_a   1.000
_cell.length_b   1.000
_cell.length_c   1.000
_cell.angle_alpha   90.00
_cell.angle_beta   90.00
_cell.angle_gamma   90.00
#
_symmetry.space_group_name_H-M   'P 1'
#
loop_
_entity.id
_entity.type
_entity.pdbx_description
1 polymer ?
#
loop_
_entity_poly.entity_id
_entity_poly.type
_entity_poly.pdbx_seq_one_letter_code
_entity_poly.pdbx_strand_id
1 'polypeptide(L)'
;MSLQSYVSHADQWEQRATIRSRPRRIVEDDDLSYYPVERQPLYAHPAVIDAGREVQDYILLQSFYKYINDVIIFETEIVNRTALAIAKSRFPFEFPFACRSDAMSVVIDENYHAYVAMDYLDQVERSTGIGPIEQNREIELSRAIPRAMEYVPPQYAAGMELLGVAISENTVTAEVAAFSRDNTLKRSVKGVMADHLADEGRHSVFWINLVKLYWSEIDETARVELGRGLPFFLREYLTNELQLEFDRRLIGTLDLPAATREQIANDMVGAYPITNQHPMIVNIRKFLKMAGLLDHEPTRAAIAQYL
;
A
#
# COMPACT_ATOMS: atom_id res chain seq x y z
N MET A 1 -20.68 2.76 -16.34
CA MET A 1 -19.96 1.88 -17.27
C MET A 1 -20.70 0.56 -17.21
N SER A 2 -21.30 0.10 -18.31
CA SER A 2 -21.98 -1.21 -18.33
C SER A 2 -20.96 -2.33 -18.51
N LEU A 3 -21.31 -3.57 -18.15
CA LEU A 3 -20.51 -4.78 -18.37
C LEU A 3 -19.97 -4.90 -19.81
N GLN A 4 -20.73 -4.40 -20.81
CA GLN A 4 -20.35 -4.45 -22.23
C GLN A 4 -19.39 -3.32 -22.67
N SER A 5 -19.21 -2.29 -21.84
CA SER A 5 -18.39 -1.10 -22.15
C SER A 5 -16.98 -1.13 -21.56
N TYR A 6 -16.62 -2.18 -20.81
CA TYR A 6 -15.26 -2.33 -20.29
C TYR A 6 -14.26 -2.58 -21.43
N VAL A 7 -13.20 -1.79 -21.47
CA VAL A 7 -12.12 -1.90 -22.47
C VAL A 7 -10.89 -2.44 -21.79
N SER A 8 -10.38 -3.57 -22.28
CA SER A 8 -9.20 -4.23 -21.70
C SER A 8 -7.93 -3.41 -21.94
N HIS A 9 -7.00 -3.49 -20.98
CA HIS A 9 -5.65 -2.91 -21.11
C HIS A 9 -4.60 -3.87 -21.67
N ALA A 10 -4.98 -5.04 -22.19
CA ALA A 10 -4.06 -6.10 -22.62
C ALA A 10 -2.96 -5.62 -23.59
N ASP A 11 -3.30 -4.88 -24.64
CA ASP A 11 -2.32 -4.39 -25.61
C ASP A 11 -1.30 -3.44 -24.97
N GLN A 12 -1.74 -2.62 -24.02
CA GLN A 12 -0.86 -1.72 -23.27
C GLN A 12 0.03 -2.51 -22.31
N TRP A 13 -0.52 -3.54 -21.67
CA TRP A 13 0.22 -4.41 -20.75
C TRP A 13 1.34 -5.18 -21.49
N GLU A 14 1.04 -5.82 -22.61
CA GLU A 14 2.04 -6.52 -23.44
C GLU A 14 3.21 -5.63 -23.85
N GLN A 15 2.94 -4.34 -24.12
CA GLN A 15 3.95 -3.37 -24.53
C GLN A 15 4.75 -2.75 -23.37
N ARG A 16 4.13 -2.57 -22.19
CA ARG A 16 4.63 -1.67 -21.15
C ARG A 16 4.89 -2.30 -19.80
N ALA A 17 4.39 -3.51 -19.52
CA ALA A 17 4.59 -4.16 -18.22
C ALA A 17 6.08 -4.21 -17.86
N THR A 18 6.43 -3.89 -16.62
CA THR A 18 7.84 -3.78 -16.22
C THR A 18 8.56 -5.12 -16.29
N ILE A 19 7.85 -6.22 -16.02
CA ILE A 19 8.33 -7.60 -16.22
C ILE A 19 8.85 -7.88 -17.64
N ARG A 20 8.36 -7.13 -18.64
CA ARG A 20 8.75 -7.28 -20.05
C ARG A 20 9.70 -6.19 -20.55
N SER A 21 9.72 -5.03 -19.89
CA SER A 21 10.28 -3.80 -20.47
C SER A 21 11.39 -3.17 -19.64
N ARG A 22 11.65 -3.67 -18.42
CA ARG A 22 12.66 -3.11 -17.50
C ARG A 22 13.75 -4.13 -17.21
N PRO A 23 15.03 -3.70 -17.21
CA PRO A 23 16.11 -4.56 -16.76
C PRO A 23 16.04 -4.74 -15.24
N ARG A 24 16.69 -5.81 -14.76
CA ARG A 24 16.92 -5.99 -13.32
C ARG A 24 17.61 -4.75 -12.73
N ARG A 25 17.09 -4.25 -11.60
CA ARG A 25 17.69 -3.14 -10.85
C ARG A 25 18.82 -3.64 -9.96
N ILE A 26 19.90 -2.87 -9.93
CA ILE A 26 21.08 -3.15 -9.10
C ILE A 26 21.21 -2.01 -8.09
N VAL A 27 21.51 -2.36 -6.84
CA VAL A 27 21.77 -1.38 -5.77
C VAL A 27 23.00 -0.54 -6.15
N GLU A 28 22.85 0.78 -6.12
CA GLU A 28 23.95 1.72 -6.37
C GLU A 28 24.73 2.05 -5.08
N ASP A 29 26.03 2.22 -5.24
CA ASP A 29 26.95 2.71 -4.21
C ASP A 29 27.08 4.23 -4.32
N ASP A 30 26.02 4.95 -3.91
CA ASP A 30 25.99 6.40 -3.76
C ASP A 30 25.84 6.82 -2.27
N ASP A 31 26.04 8.09 -1.94
CA ASP A 31 25.92 8.59 -0.55
C ASP A 31 24.47 8.95 -0.17
N LEU A 32 23.48 8.56 -0.98
CA LEU A 32 22.07 8.92 -0.77
C LEU A 32 21.37 7.94 0.18
N SER A 33 20.24 8.37 0.74
CA SER A 33 19.48 7.60 1.74
C SER A 33 18.67 6.47 1.12
N TYR A 34 18.50 5.36 1.84
CA TYR A 34 17.58 4.28 1.44
C TYR A 34 16.10 4.66 1.66
N TYR A 35 15.82 5.55 2.60
CA TYR A 35 14.45 5.91 2.99
C TYR A 35 14.26 7.42 3.17
N PRO A 36 13.07 7.98 2.86
CA PRO A 36 12.81 9.41 2.99
C PRO A 36 12.84 9.85 4.44
N VAL A 37 13.62 10.90 4.72
CA VAL A 37 13.81 11.41 6.09
C VAL A 37 12.51 11.97 6.67
N GLU A 38 11.68 12.60 5.85
CA GLU A 38 10.40 13.19 6.26
C GLU A 38 9.33 12.14 6.61
N ARG A 39 9.58 10.87 6.29
CA ARG A 39 8.69 9.74 6.59
C ARG A 39 9.16 8.90 7.76
N GLN A 40 10.29 9.24 8.38
CA GLN A 40 10.82 8.53 9.53
C GLN A 40 11.01 9.51 10.70
N PRO A 41 9.99 9.72 11.55
CA PRO A 41 10.06 10.66 12.66
C PRO A 41 11.21 10.43 13.64
N LEU A 42 11.67 9.19 13.82
CA LEU A 42 12.84 8.89 14.67
C LEU A 42 14.10 9.62 14.18
N TYR A 43 14.24 9.85 12.87
CA TYR A 43 15.37 10.55 12.28
C TYR A 43 15.57 11.95 12.85
N ALA A 44 14.47 12.62 13.22
CA ALA A 44 14.45 13.99 13.73
C ALA A 44 14.45 14.08 15.26
N HIS A 45 14.46 12.95 15.97
CA HIS A 45 14.45 12.96 17.44
C HIS A 45 15.77 13.54 18.00
N PRO A 46 15.77 14.45 18.98
CA PRO A 46 16.99 15.09 19.49
C PRO A 46 18.08 14.11 19.90
N ALA A 47 17.73 13.06 20.66
CA ALA A 47 18.67 12.02 21.07
C ALA A 47 19.27 11.21 19.90
N VAL A 48 18.55 11.08 18.77
CA VAL A 48 19.05 10.42 17.56
C VAL A 48 19.99 11.36 16.78
N ILE A 49 19.66 12.66 16.72
CA ILE A 49 20.55 13.69 16.14
C ILE A 49 21.87 13.75 16.90
N ASP A 50 21.81 13.79 18.24
CA ASP A 50 22.99 13.85 19.11
C ASP A 50 23.87 12.59 19.00
N ALA A 51 23.26 11.44 18.70
CA ALA A 51 23.97 10.18 18.47
C ALA A 51 24.76 10.15 17.16
N GLY A 52 24.42 11.03 16.22
CA GLY A 52 25.12 11.18 14.96
C GLY A 52 24.60 10.32 13.81
N ARG A 53 25.31 10.44 12.69
CA ARG A 53 24.81 10.01 11.37
C ARG A 53 24.67 8.49 11.23
N GLU A 54 25.52 7.72 11.90
CA GLU A 54 25.49 6.25 11.84
C GLU A 54 24.17 5.68 12.37
N VAL A 55 23.68 6.20 13.50
CA VAL A 55 22.37 5.82 14.07
C VAL A 55 21.23 6.25 13.16
N GLN A 56 21.32 7.45 12.58
CA GLN A 56 20.34 7.95 11.61
C GLN A 56 20.25 7.08 10.35
N ASP A 57 21.39 6.73 9.75
CA ASP A 57 21.43 5.90 8.55
C ASP A 57 20.95 4.47 8.83
N TYR A 58 21.27 3.92 10.01
CA TYR A 58 20.73 2.65 10.47
C TYR A 58 19.19 2.68 10.56
N ILE A 59 18.63 3.73 11.15
CA ILE A 59 17.17 3.93 11.24
C ILE A 59 16.55 3.97 9.84
N LEU A 60 17.12 4.74 8.91
CA LEU A 60 16.60 4.83 7.54
C LEU A 60 16.70 3.49 6.80
N LEU A 61 17.80 2.76 6.96
CA LEU A 61 17.98 1.43 6.36
C LEU A 61 16.95 0.43 6.88
N GLN A 62 16.73 0.37 8.20
CA GLN A 62 15.72 -0.51 8.79
C GLN A 62 14.28 -0.12 8.38
N SER A 63 14.02 1.18 8.24
CA SER A 63 12.74 1.69 7.73
C SER A 63 12.51 1.29 6.27
N PHE A 64 13.56 1.31 5.45
CA PHE A 64 13.51 0.83 4.08
C PHE A 64 13.19 -0.67 4.01
N TYR A 65 13.88 -1.52 4.80
CA TYR A 65 13.58 -2.95 4.86
C TYR A 65 12.11 -3.20 5.20
N LYS A 66 11.59 -2.49 6.21
CA LYS A 66 10.18 -2.61 6.62
C LYS A 66 9.22 -2.18 5.53
N TYR A 67 9.47 -1.03 4.91
CA TYR A 67 8.62 -0.54 3.83
C TYR A 67 8.53 -1.51 2.66
N ILE A 68 9.66 -2.05 2.20
CA ILE A 68 9.68 -3.01 1.10
C ILE A 68 9.02 -4.34 1.51
N ASN A 69 9.20 -4.78 2.76
CA ASN A 69 8.51 -5.95 3.27
C ASN A 69 6.98 -5.76 3.32
N ASP A 70 6.50 -4.58 3.71
CA ASP A 70 5.07 -4.26 3.67
C ASP A 70 4.52 -4.31 2.23
N VAL A 71 5.27 -3.79 1.26
CA VAL A 71 4.92 -3.88 -0.17
C VAL A 71 4.80 -5.35 -0.59
N ILE A 72 5.78 -6.19 -0.23
CA ILE A 72 5.72 -7.63 -0.53
C ILE A 72 4.45 -8.28 0.04
N ILE A 73 4.11 -8.01 1.31
CA ILE A 73 2.89 -8.54 1.94
C ILE A 73 1.64 -8.02 1.21
N PHE A 74 1.60 -6.72 0.91
CA PHE A 74 0.49 -6.09 0.22
C PHE A 74 0.22 -6.75 -1.14
N GLU A 75 1.25 -6.84 -1.98
CA GLU A 75 1.12 -7.40 -3.33
C GLU A 75 0.76 -8.89 -3.30
N THR A 76 1.46 -9.68 -2.48
CA THR A 76 1.37 -11.14 -2.55
C THR A 76 0.19 -11.73 -1.79
N GLU A 77 -0.25 -11.09 -0.70
CA GLU A 77 -1.26 -11.66 0.21
C GLU A 77 -2.62 -10.96 0.12
N ILE A 78 -2.66 -9.69 -0.30
CA ILE A 78 -3.88 -8.88 -0.31
C ILE A 78 -4.36 -8.65 -1.74
N VAL A 79 -3.55 -7.99 -2.57
CA VAL A 79 -3.92 -7.64 -3.95
C VAL A 79 -4.11 -8.91 -4.79
N ASN A 80 -3.10 -9.79 -4.78
CA ASN A 80 -3.13 -11.05 -5.50
C ASN A 80 -4.31 -11.94 -5.12
N ARG A 81 -4.71 -11.96 -3.85
CA ARG A 81 -5.85 -12.78 -3.40
C ARG A 81 -7.13 -12.40 -4.13
N THR A 82 -7.44 -11.10 -4.15
CA THR A 82 -8.65 -10.56 -4.81
C THR A 82 -8.54 -10.66 -6.32
N ALA A 83 -7.42 -10.23 -6.90
CA ALA A 83 -7.20 -10.26 -8.35
C ALA A 83 -7.29 -11.69 -8.91
N LEU A 84 -6.69 -12.68 -8.22
CA LEU A 84 -6.74 -14.08 -8.63
C LEU A 84 -8.14 -14.68 -8.49
N ALA A 85 -8.90 -14.31 -7.45
CA ALA A 85 -10.29 -14.73 -7.31
C ALA A 85 -11.15 -14.23 -8.48
N ILE A 86 -10.94 -12.98 -8.91
CA ILE A 86 -11.63 -12.38 -10.06
C ILE A 86 -11.19 -13.07 -11.36
N ALA A 87 -9.89 -13.20 -11.59
CA ALA A 87 -9.33 -13.81 -12.79
C ALA A 87 -9.81 -15.25 -13.01
N LYS A 88 -9.93 -16.02 -11.91
CA LYS A 88 -10.39 -17.42 -11.94
C LYS A 88 -11.91 -17.57 -11.82
N SER A 89 -12.67 -16.48 -11.87
CA SER A 89 -14.14 -16.50 -11.76
C SER A 89 -14.64 -17.13 -10.45
N ARG A 90 -13.90 -16.94 -9.36
CA ARG A 90 -14.22 -17.39 -8.00
C ARG A 90 -14.81 -16.29 -7.13
N PHE A 91 -14.64 -15.03 -7.53
CA PHE A 91 -15.31 -13.90 -6.89
C PHE A 91 -16.84 -14.01 -7.09
N PRO A 92 -17.69 -13.75 -6.08
CA PRO A 92 -19.16 -13.94 -6.15
C PRO A 92 -19.86 -12.80 -6.91
N PHE A 93 -19.29 -12.41 -8.05
CA PHE A 93 -19.83 -11.51 -9.04
C PHE A 93 -19.22 -11.88 -10.39
N GLU A 94 -20.05 -12.03 -11.42
CA GLU A 94 -19.58 -12.47 -12.73
C GLU A 94 -19.01 -11.29 -13.54
N PHE A 95 -17.69 -11.07 -13.40
CA PHE A 95 -16.99 -10.09 -14.22
C PHE A 95 -16.84 -10.58 -15.67
N PRO A 96 -16.96 -9.67 -16.67
CA PRO A 96 -16.69 -9.99 -18.08
C PRO A 96 -15.28 -10.57 -18.26
N PHE A 97 -15.10 -11.43 -19.27
CA PHE A 97 -13.82 -12.06 -19.53
C PHE A 97 -12.66 -11.06 -19.68
N ALA A 98 -12.91 -9.89 -20.29
CA ALA A 98 -11.93 -8.82 -20.39
C ALA A 98 -11.40 -8.36 -19.02
N CYS A 99 -12.28 -8.13 -18.05
CA CYS A 99 -11.87 -7.78 -16.67
C CYS A 99 -11.10 -8.92 -16.01
N ARG A 100 -11.51 -10.18 -16.22
CA ARG A 100 -10.82 -11.35 -15.64
C ARG A 100 -9.42 -11.52 -16.22
N SER A 101 -9.25 -11.28 -17.52
CA SER A 101 -7.95 -11.32 -18.18
C SER A 101 -7.03 -10.20 -17.66
N ASP A 102 -7.56 -9.00 -17.51
CA ASP A 102 -6.81 -7.87 -16.95
C ASP A 102 -6.47 -8.09 -15.46
N ALA A 103 -7.35 -8.72 -14.68
CA ALA A 103 -7.05 -9.13 -13.31
C ALA A 103 -5.90 -10.14 -13.25
N MET A 104 -5.78 -11.03 -14.25
CA MET A 104 -4.63 -11.93 -14.33
C MET A 104 -3.33 -11.18 -14.63
N SER A 105 -3.37 -10.09 -15.40
CA SER A 105 -2.19 -9.27 -15.64
C SER A 105 -1.71 -8.59 -14.36
N VAL A 106 -2.64 -8.09 -13.53
CA VAL A 106 -2.34 -7.54 -12.18
C VAL A 106 -1.64 -8.60 -11.33
N VAL A 107 -2.14 -9.86 -11.33
CA VAL A 107 -1.48 -10.95 -10.59
C VAL A 107 -0.04 -11.18 -11.03
N ILE A 108 0.23 -11.08 -12.33
CA ILE A 108 1.59 -11.26 -12.86
C ILE A 108 2.49 -10.10 -12.44
N ASP A 109 2.00 -8.86 -12.57
CA ASP A 109 2.74 -7.64 -12.23
C ASP A 109 3.06 -7.63 -10.72
N GLU A 110 2.10 -7.92 -9.83
CA GLU A 110 2.31 -7.98 -8.37
C GLU A 110 3.31 -9.04 -7.93
N ASN A 111 3.27 -10.23 -8.54
CA ASN A 111 4.29 -11.24 -8.24
C ASN A 111 5.67 -10.80 -8.73
N TYR A 112 5.75 -10.04 -9.82
CA TYR A 112 7.01 -9.50 -10.30
C TYR A 112 7.52 -8.36 -9.40
N HIS A 113 6.65 -7.46 -8.94
CA HIS A 113 6.99 -6.42 -7.98
C HIS A 113 7.58 -7.03 -6.70
N ALA A 114 6.92 -8.05 -6.15
CA ALA A 114 7.42 -8.78 -4.99
C ALA A 114 8.77 -9.47 -5.27
N TYR A 115 8.95 -10.08 -6.44
CA TYR A 115 10.23 -10.68 -6.83
C TYR A 115 11.36 -9.64 -6.89
N VAL A 116 11.12 -8.49 -7.53
CA VAL A 116 12.09 -7.39 -7.62
C VAL A 116 12.42 -6.85 -6.23
N ALA A 117 11.41 -6.69 -5.37
CA ALA A 117 11.57 -6.26 -3.98
C ALA A 117 12.47 -7.23 -3.19
N MET A 118 12.20 -8.53 -3.24
CA MET A 118 13.01 -9.56 -2.57
C MET A 118 14.46 -9.57 -3.05
N ASP A 119 14.66 -9.52 -4.37
CA ASP A 119 16.00 -9.47 -4.96
C ASP A 119 16.74 -8.20 -4.57
N TYR A 120 16.06 -7.05 -4.51
CA TYR A 120 16.66 -5.79 -4.11
C TYR A 120 17.04 -5.77 -2.63
N LEU A 121 16.21 -6.34 -1.74
CA LEU A 121 16.56 -6.46 -0.31
C LEU A 121 17.78 -7.34 -0.08
N ASP A 122 17.90 -8.48 -0.77
CA ASP A 122 19.09 -9.35 -0.70
C ASP A 122 20.36 -8.61 -1.16
N GLN A 123 20.26 -7.78 -2.21
CA GLN A 123 21.37 -6.94 -2.64
C GLN A 123 21.76 -5.91 -1.58
N VAL A 124 20.79 -5.23 -0.96
CA VAL A 124 21.02 -4.21 0.09
C VAL A 124 21.71 -4.83 1.29
N GLU A 125 21.27 -6.00 1.74
CA GLU A 125 21.86 -6.71 2.88
C GLU A 125 23.32 -7.08 2.58
N ARG A 126 23.59 -7.61 1.38
CA ARG A 126 24.96 -7.95 0.97
C ARG A 126 25.86 -6.74 0.82
N SER A 127 25.35 -5.62 0.30
CA SER A 127 26.15 -4.42 0.07
C SER A 127 26.45 -3.67 1.37
N THR A 128 25.50 -3.65 2.31
CA THR A 128 25.65 -2.95 3.60
C THR A 128 26.27 -3.82 4.69
N GLY A 129 26.15 -5.14 4.59
CA GLY A 129 26.48 -6.06 5.67
C GLY A 129 25.51 -5.99 6.86
N ILE A 130 24.39 -5.27 6.73
CA ILE A 130 23.41 -5.03 7.79
C ILE A 130 22.08 -5.66 7.37
N GLY A 131 21.69 -6.72 8.07
CA GLY A 131 20.41 -7.39 7.87
C GLY A 131 19.22 -6.65 8.50
N PRO A 132 17.99 -6.99 8.07
CA PRO A 132 16.77 -6.44 8.67
C PRO A 132 16.60 -6.92 10.12
N ILE A 133 16.09 -6.04 10.99
CA ILE A 133 15.53 -6.44 12.29
C ILE A 133 14.25 -7.26 12.08
N GLU A 134 13.65 -7.76 13.17
CA GLU A 134 12.37 -8.48 13.07
C GLU A 134 11.27 -7.62 12.42
N GLN A 135 10.83 -8.05 11.24
CA GLN A 135 9.80 -7.42 10.44
C GLN A 135 8.39 -7.82 10.92
N ASN A 136 7.42 -6.95 10.64
CA ASN A 136 6.01 -7.33 10.81
C ASN A 136 5.66 -8.47 9.82
N ARG A 137 4.79 -9.38 10.26
CA ARG A 137 4.25 -10.46 9.43
C ARG A 137 2.93 -10.13 8.75
N GLU A 138 2.42 -8.93 9.04
CA GLU A 138 1.16 -8.43 8.53
C GLU A 138 1.25 -6.90 8.45
N ILE A 139 0.35 -6.30 7.67
CA ILE A 139 0.20 -4.85 7.56
C ILE A 139 -1.21 -4.44 8.03
N GLU A 140 -1.45 -3.14 8.17
CA GLU A 140 -2.73 -2.60 8.65
C GLU A 140 -3.91 -3.15 7.83
N LEU A 141 -3.72 -3.37 6.52
CA LEU A 141 -4.71 -3.95 5.62
C LEU A 141 -5.00 -5.43 5.86
N SER A 142 -4.02 -6.19 6.34
CA SER A 142 -4.20 -7.59 6.75
C SER A 142 -5.23 -7.70 7.89
N ARG A 143 -5.37 -6.64 8.71
CA ARG A 143 -6.37 -6.53 9.77
C ARG A 143 -7.66 -5.84 9.30
N ALA A 144 -7.52 -4.72 8.58
CA ALA A 144 -8.65 -3.85 8.23
C ALA A 144 -9.64 -4.52 7.28
N ILE A 145 -9.17 -5.25 6.26
CA ILE A 145 -10.05 -5.88 5.27
C ILE A 145 -10.89 -6.99 5.92
N PRO A 146 -10.31 -7.99 6.62
CA PRO A 146 -11.11 -9.04 7.26
C PRO A 146 -12.12 -8.50 8.27
N ARG A 147 -11.74 -7.53 9.12
CA ARG A 147 -12.66 -6.93 10.10
C ARG A 147 -13.82 -6.20 9.40
N ALA A 148 -13.55 -5.51 8.29
CA ALA A 148 -14.61 -4.86 7.52
C ALA A 148 -15.55 -5.87 6.85
N MET A 149 -15.03 -7.00 6.37
CA MET A 149 -15.84 -8.09 5.84
C MET A 149 -16.75 -8.71 6.89
N GLU A 150 -16.30 -8.83 8.14
CA GLU A 150 -17.11 -9.31 9.29
C GLU A 150 -18.23 -8.33 9.68
N TYR A 151 -18.03 -7.04 9.42
CA TYR A 151 -19.02 -6.00 9.73
C TYR A 151 -20.26 -6.05 8.82
N VAL A 152 -20.08 -6.43 7.56
CA VAL A 152 -21.17 -6.48 6.58
C VAL A 152 -21.84 -7.86 6.55
N PRO A 153 -23.09 -7.98 6.09
CA PRO A 153 -23.72 -9.28 5.86
C PRO A 153 -22.85 -10.20 4.99
N PRO A 154 -22.77 -11.52 5.27
CA PRO A 154 -21.83 -12.43 4.61
C PRO A 154 -21.89 -12.43 3.08
N GLN A 155 -23.07 -12.23 2.49
CA GLN A 155 -23.25 -12.15 1.04
C GLN A 155 -22.58 -10.92 0.39
N TYR A 156 -22.23 -9.90 1.17
CA TYR A 156 -21.56 -8.68 0.71
C TYR A 156 -20.07 -8.63 1.08
N ALA A 157 -19.56 -9.62 1.83
CA ALA A 157 -18.18 -9.65 2.31
C ALA A 157 -17.16 -9.52 1.17
N ALA A 158 -17.32 -10.23 0.05
CA ALA A 158 -16.42 -10.12 -1.10
C ALA A 158 -16.48 -8.73 -1.76
N GLY A 159 -17.65 -8.08 -1.76
CA GLY A 159 -17.77 -6.69 -2.19
C GLY A 159 -16.98 -5.74 -1.29
N MET A 160 -17.00 -5.98 0.03
CA MET A 160 -16.23 -5.18 0.98
C MET A 160 -14.72 -5.39 0.80
N GLU A 161 -14.28 -6.63 0.56
CA GLU A 161 -12.90 -6.94 0.18
C GLU A 161 -12.47 -6.19 -1.08
N LEU A 162 -13.28 -6.23 -2.15
CA LEU A 162 -13.02 -5.51 -3.39
C LEU A 162 -12.85 -4.01 -3.16
N LEU A 163 -13.74 -3.40 -2.36
CA LEU A 163 -13.62 -1.97 -2.02
C LEU A 163 -12.35 -1.69 -1.22
N GLY A 164 -12.04 -2.52 -0.22
CA GLY A 164 -10.83 -2.39 0.58
C GLY A 164 -9.56 -2.42 -0.28
N VAL A 165 -9.40 -3.47 -1.08
CA VAL A 165 -8.25 -3.63 -1.99
C VAL A 165 -8.16 -2.46 -2.98
N ALA A 166 -9.26 -2.10 -3.65
CA ALA A 166 -9.24 -1.04 -4.65
C ALA A 166 -8.90 0.34 -4.06
N ILE A 167 -9.37 0.63 -2.83
CA ILE A 167 -8.99 1.84 -2.11
C ILE A 167 -7.48 1.83 -1.82
N SER A 168 -6.96 0.72 -1.29
CA SER A 168 -5.56 0.55 -0.91
C SER A 168 -4.58 0.64 -2.09
N GLU A 169 -4.92 0.01 -3.21
CA GLU A 169 -4.13 0.07 -4.44
C GLU A 169 -3.95 1.51 -4.91
N ASN A 170 -5.01 2.30 -4.80
CA ASN A 170 -5.00 3.70 -5.20
C ASN A 170 -4.30 4.62 -4.19
N THR A 171 -4.20 4.24 -2.91
CA THR A 171 -3.39 4.97 -1.93
C THR A 171 -1.90 4.64 -2.06
N VAL A 172 -1.56 3.37 -2.22
CA VAL A 172 -0.17 2.89 -2.43
C VAL A 172 0.43 3.47 -3.71
N THR A 173 -0.32 3.48 -4.82
CA THR A 173 0.14 4.11 -6.08
C THR A 173 0.65 5.54 -5.86
N ALA A 174 -0.10 6.33 -5.07
CA ALA A 174 0.26 7.71 -4.78
C ALA A 174 1.46 7.82 -3.84
N GLU A 175 1.65 6.83 -2.97
CA GLU A 175 2.80 6.72 -2.10
C GLU A 175 4.09 6.41 -2.87
N VAL A 176 4.08 5.37 -3.70
CA VAL A 176 5.19 5.00 -4.59
C VAL A 176 5.54 6.17 -5.51
N ALA A 177 4.54 6.91 -5.98
CA ALA A 177 4.75 8.13 -6.76
C ALA A 177 5.54 9.21 -6.01
N ALA A 178 5.29 9.38 -4.71
CA ALA A 178 6.05 10.32 -3.90
C ALA A 178 7.51 9.87 -3.73
N PHE A 179 7.76 8.59 -3.45
CA PHE A 179 9.12 8.03 -3.39
C PHE A 179 9.89 8.21 -4.70
N SER A 180 9.25 7.96 -5.85
CA SER A 180 9.90 8.09 -7.16
C SER A 180 10.43 9.50 -7.47
N ARG A 181 9.87 10.53 -6.81
CA ARG A 181 10.21 11.95 -7.02
C ARG A 181 11.21 12.49 -6.01
N ASP A 182 11.46 11.78 -4.92
CA ASP A 182 12.37 12.21 -3.87
C ASP A 182 13.83 12.14 -4.38
N ASN A 183 14.53 13.27 -4.36
CA ASN A 183 15.93 13.37 -4.81
C ASN A 183 16.95 13.10 -3.69
N THR A 184 16.48 12.87 -2.47
CA THR A 184 17.33 12.47 -1.33
C THR A 184 17.59 10.97 -1.30
N LEU A 185 16.83 10.19 -2.06
CA LEU A 185 16.95 8.74 -2.14
C LEU A 185 17.99 8.28 -3.14
N LYS A 186 18.61 7.13 -2.83
CA LYS A 186 19.46 6.38 -3.77
C LYS A 186 18.80 6.27 -5.13
N ARG A 187 19.58 6.48 -6.18
CA ARG A 187 19.03 6.46 -7.55
C ARG A 187 18.43 5.09 -7.90
N SER A 188 19.04 4.02 -7.39
CA SER A 188 18.51 2.66 -7.55
C SER A 188 17.18 2.45 -6.83
N VAL A 189 16.99 3.01 -5.62
CA VAL A 189 15.69 2.99 -4.90
C VAL A 189 14.64 3.72 -5.72
N LYS A 190 14.95 4.93 -6.22
CA LYS A 190 14.05 5.66 -7.11
C LYS A 190 13.72 4.87 -8.38
N GLY A 191 14.69 4.16 -8.94
CA GLY A 191 14.52 3.31 -10.11
C GLY A 191 13.54 2.17 -9.87
N VAL A 192 13.67 1.46 -8.73
CA VAL A 192 12.72 0.41 -8.32
C VAL A 192 11.31 1.00 -8.16
N MET A 193 11.18 2.11 -7.44
CA MET A 193 9.90 2.77 -7.20
C MET A 193 9.28 3.32 -8.50
N ALA A 194 10.09 3.84 -9.41
CA ALA A 194 9.62 4.35 -10.70
C ALA A 194 9.16 3.23 -11.65
N ASP A 195 9.80 2.06 -11.60
CA ASP A 195 9.36 0.89 -12.34
C ASP A 195 8.04 0.38 -11.78
N HIS A 196 7.95 0.14 -10.47
CA HIS A 196 6.71 -0.27 -9.80
C HIS A 196 5.56 0.70 -10.14
N LEU A 197 5.80 2.01 -10.00
CA LEU A 197 4.81 3.05 -10.33
C LEU A 197 4.29 2.99 -11.78
N ALA A 198 5.11 2.55 -12.74
CA ALA A 198 4.69 2.48 -14.14
C ALA A 198 3.59 1.44 -14.36
N ASP A 199 3.56 0.39 -13.53
CA ASP A 199 2.54 -0.65 -13.51
C ASP A 199 1.36 -0.24 -12.64
N GLU A 200 1.62 0.34 -11.46
CA GLU A 200 0.57 0.85 -10.55
C GLU A 200 -0.32 1.92 -11.18
N GLY A 201 0.23 2.75 -12.07
CA GLY A 201 -0.57 3.70 -12.84
C GLY A 201 -1.70 3.04 -13.65
N ARG A 202 -1.48 1.81 -14.14
CA ARG A 202 -2.50 0.99 -14.83
C ARG A 202 -3.42 0.29 -13.84
N HIS A 203 -2.86 -0.25 -12.74
CA HIS A 203 -3.64 -0.93 -11.69
C HIS A 203 -4.67 0.02 -11.06
N SER A 204 -4.26 1.25 -10.75
CA SER A 204 -5.16 2.31 -10.25
C SER A 204 -6.37 2.50 -11.16
N VAL A 205 -6.16 2.60 -12.48
CA VAL A 205 -7.25 2.75 -13.47
C VAL A 205 -8.11 1.49 -13.54
N PHE A 206 -7.49 0.31 -13.53
CA PHE A 206 -8.16 -0.98 -13.53
C PHE A 206 -9.12 -1.10 -12.33
N TRP A 207 -8.64 -0.90 -11.10
CA TRP A 207 -9.43 -1.00 -9.88
C TRP A 207 -10.57 0.03 -9.82
N ILE A 208 -10.33 1.27 -10.26
CA ILE A 208 -11.38 2.29 -10.36
C ILE A 208 -12.51 1.82 -11.29
N ASN A 209 -12.16 1.29 -12.47
CA ASN A 209 -13.15 0.83 -13.45
C ASN A 209 -13.88 -0.43 -12.98
N LEU A 210 -13.17 -1.34 -12.31
CA LEU A 210 -13.74 -2.57 -11.76
C LEU A 210 -14.76 -2.26 -10.66
N VAL A 211 -14.44 -1.32 -9.76
CA VAL A 211 -15.36 -0.87 -8.71
C VAL A 211 -16.55 -0.12 -9.29
N LYS A 212 -16.36 0.77 -10.29
CA LYS A 212 -17.50 1.41 -10.98
C LYS A 212 -18.48 0.39 -11.53
N LEU A 213 -17.94 -0.63 -12.19
CA LEU A 213 -18.71 -1.67 -12.83
C LEU A 213 -19.50 -2.46 -11.77
N TYR A 214 -18.81 -3.00 -10.78
CA TYR A 214 -19.42 -3.71 -9.66
C TYR A 214 -20.50 -2.86 -8.97
N TRP A 215 -20.18 -1.63 -8.60
CA TRP A 215 -21.07 -0.71 -7.91
C TRP A 215 -22.33 -0.38 -8.72
N SER A 216 -22.23 -0.30 -10.05
CA SER A 216 -23.38 0.00 -10.92
C SER A 216 -24.35 -1.17 -11.07
N GLU A 217 -23.88 -2.41 -10.89
CA GLU A 217 -24.67 -3.63 -11.12
C GLU A 217 -25.28 -4.21 -9.84
N ILE A 218 -24.69 -3.94 -8.67
CA ILE A 218 -25.28 -4.34 -7.39
C ILE A 218 -26.55 -3.54 -7.05
N ASP A 219 -27.45 -4.16 -6.29
CA ASP A 219 -28.69 -3.52 -5.85
C ASP A 219 -28.47 -2.47 -4.75
N GLU A 220 -29.52 -1.71 -4.47
CA GLU A 220 -29.49 -0.64 -3.47
C GLU A 220 -29.18 -1.13 -2.06
N THR A 221 -29.64 -2.34 -1.70
CA THR A 221 -29.37 -2.90 -0.37
C THR A 221 -27.89 -3.20 -0.22
N ALA A 222 -27.25 -3.80 -1.22
CA ALA A 222 -25.81 -4.02 -1.25
C ALA A 222 -25.03 -2.71 -1.17
N ARG A 223 -25.42 -1.66 -1.91
CA ARG A 223 -24.76 -0.34 -1.83
C ARG A 223 -24.85 0.28 -0.43
N VAL A 224 -26.01 0.21 0.21
CA VAL A 224 -26.18 0.74 1.58
C VAL A 224 -25.31 -0.02 2.58
N GLU A 225 -25.30 -1.35 2.53
CA GLU A 225 -24.53 -2.17 3.48
C GLU A 225 -23.01 -2.00 3.28
N LEU A 226 -22.53 -2.01 2.03
CA LEU A 226 -21.13 -1.72 1.71
C LEU A 226 -20.74 -0.28 2.09
N GLY A 227 -21.62 0.68 1.84
CA GLY A 227 -21.42 2.08 2.24
C GLY A 227 -21.27 2.25 3.74
N ARG A 228 -22.01 1.49 4.55
CA ARG A 228 -21.88 1.44 6.02
C ARG A 228 -20.61 0.73 6.50
N GLY A 229 -20.08 -0.20 5.72
CA GLY A 229 -18.81 -0.88 6.00
C GLY A 229 -17.57 0.02 5.80
N LEU A 230 -17.64 1.00 4.89
CA LEU A 230 -16.49 1.86 4.56
C LEU A 230 -15.92 2.63 5.75
N PRO A 231 -16.70 3.32 6.62
CA PRO A 231 -16.16 3.97 7.80
C PRO A 231 -15.44 3.02 8.76
N PHE A 232 -15.91 1.78 8.85
CA PHE A 232 -15.28 0.75 9.67
C PHE A 232 -13.95 0.32 9.07
N PHE A 233 -13.91 0.00 7.77
CA PHE A 233 -12.67 -0.26 7.04
C PHE A 233 -11.65 0.87 7.19
N LEU A 234 -12.08 2.12 6.95
CA LEU A 234 -11.21 3.28 7.03
C LEU A 234 -10.66 3.50 8.44
N ARG A 235 -11.45 3.27 9.49
CA ARG A 235 -10.95 3.38 10.87
C ARG A 235 -9.80 2.41 11.14
N GLU A 236 -9.95 1.17 10.72
CA GLU A 236 -8.94 0.12 10.94
C GLU A 236 -7.71 0.33 10.04
N TYR A 237 -7.92 0.68 8.78
CA TYR A 237 -6.85 0.89 7.81
C TYR A 237 -5.97 2.10 8.16
N LEU A 238 -6.57 3.16 8.70
CA LEU A 238 -5.88 4.40 9.05
C LEU A 238 -5.30 4.37 10.47
N THR A 239 -5.10 3.17 11.03
CA THR A 239 -4.31 3.00 12.25
C THR A 239 -2.82 3.00 11.91
N ASN A 240 -1.99 2.97 12.95
CA ASN A 240 -0.52 2.90 12.83
C ASN A 240 0.07 1.96 13.89
N GLU A 241 -0.73 1.02 14.40
CA GLU A 241 -0.34 0.14 15.51
C GLU A 241 0.88 -0.71 15.13
N LEU A 242 0.88 -1.28 13.92
CA LEU A 242 1.98 -2.11 13.42
C LEU A 242 3.23 -1.28 13.13
N GLN A 243 3.07 -0.05 12.66
CA GLN A 243 4.18 0.92 12.58
C GLN A 243 4.79 1.17 13.97
N LEU A 244 3.96 1.45 14.98
CA LEU A 244 4.45 1.72 16.35
C LEU A 244 5.13 0.49 16.96
N GLU A 245 4.63 -0.72 16.69
CA GLU A 245 5.28 -1.96 17.12
C GLU A 245 6.67 -2.11 16.47
N PHE A 246 6.78 -1.82 15.18
CA PHE A 246 8.07 -1.82 14.48
C PHE A 246 9.02 -0.75 15.03
N ASP A 247 8.56 0.49 15.20
CA ASP A 247 9.36 1.60 15.73
C ASP A 247 9.90 1.26 17.13
N ARG A 248 9.11 0.63 18.00
CA ARG A 248 9.56 0.17 19.32
C ARG A 248 10.67 -0.88 19.22
N ARG A 249 10.55 -1.85 18.30
CA ARG A 249 11.61 -2.83 18.05
C ARG A 249 12.87 -2.14 17.53
N LEU A 250 12.74 -1.23 16.57
CA LEU A 250 13.85 -0.46 16.02
C LEU A 250 14.58 0.35 17.09
N ILE A 251 13.86 1.12 17.92
CA ILE A 251 14.43 1.86 19.05
C ILE A 251 15.20 0.92 19.98
N GLY A 252 14.66 -0.28 20.24
CA GLY A 252 15.31 -1.31 21.05
C GLY A 252 16.66 -1.78 20.49
N THR A 253 16.88 -1.69 19.18
CA THR A 253 18.12 -2.11 18.51
C THR A 253 19.19 -1.02 18.37
N LEU A 254 18.87 0.23 18.65
CA LEU A 254 19.83 1.34 18.49
C LEU A 254 20.99 1.20 19.47
N ASP A 255 22.21 1.52 19.01
CA ASP A 255 23.41 1.57 19.85
C ASP A 255 23.40 2.83 20.74
N LEU A 256 22.49 2.83 21.71
CA LEU A 256 22.22 3.93 22.62
C LEU A 256 22.01 3.41 24.06
N PRO A 257 22.33 4.23 25.08
CA PRO A 257 22.04 3.90 26.46
C PRO A 257 20.57 3.50 26.65
N ALA A 258 20.29 2.52 27.52
CA ALA A 258 18.93 2.02 27.74
C ALA A 258 17.94 3.12 28.14
N ALA A 259 18.36 4.04 29.02
CA ALA A 259 17.55 5.18 29.43
C ALA A 259 17.19 6.11 28.25
N THR A 260 18.13 6.31 27.31
CA THR A 260 17.90 7.10 26.10
C THR A 260 16.89 6.43 25.17
N ARG A 261 17.00 5.10 24.97
CA ARG A 261 16.02 4.32 24.19
C ARG A 261 14.63 4.38 24.80
N GLU A 262 14.52 4.24 26.12
CA GLU A 262 13.24 4.36 26.83
C GLU A 262 12.63 5.76 26.69
N GLN A 263 13.46 6.81 26.78
CA GLN A 263 13.02 8.18 26.53
C GLN A 263 12.46 8.33 25.11
N ILE A 264 13.21 7.91 24.07
CA ILE A 264 12.75 7.98 22.68
C ILE A 264 11.42 7.24 22.51
N ALA A 265 11.29 6.03 23.08
CA ALA A 265 10.07 5.24 22.96
C ALA A 265 8.85 5.92 23.60
N ASN A 266 9.03 6.64 24.72
CA ASN A 266 7.97 7.39 25.39
C ASN A 266 7.57 8.64 24.58
N ASP A 267 8.55 9.35 24.01
CA ASP A 267 8.33 10.56 23.22
C ASP A 267 7.58 10.27 21.89
N MET A 268 7.69 9.03 21.38
CA MET A 268 7.03 8.59 20.16
C MET A 268 5.55 8.19 20.33
N VAL A 269 5.04 8.08 21.56
CA VAL A 269 3.63 7.73 21.80
C VAL A 269 2.71 8.88 21.37
N GLY A 270 1.90 8.65 20.33
CA GLY A 270 0.89 9.61 19.85
C GLY A 270 1.31 10.50 18.68
N ALA A 271 2.48 10.25 18.07
CA ALA A 271 3.05 11.09 17.00
C ALA A 271 2.38 10.97 15.60
N TYR A 272 1.32 10.16 15.44
CA TYR A 272 0.76 9.83 14.12
C TYR A 272 -0.79 9.86 14.04
N PRO A 273 -1.49 10.92 14.47
CA PRO A 273 -2.92 11.00 14.20
C PRO A 273 -3.14 11.17 12.69
N ILE A 274 -3.78 10.19 12.04
CA ILE A 274 -4.26 10.35 10.66
C ILE A 274 -5.52 11.23 10.70
N THR A 275 -5.33 12.51 10.40
CA THR A 275 -6.43 13.50 10.33
C THR A 275 -7.02 13.57 8.92
N ASN A 276 -8.13 14.30 8.77
CA ASN A 276 -8.78 14.52 7.47
C ASN A 276 -7.89 15.25 6.42
N GLN A 277 -6.80 15.89 6.86
CA GLN A 277 -5.82 16.55 6.00
C GLN A 277 -4.68 15.62 5.56
N HIS A 278 -4.61 14.40 6.10
CA HIS A 278 -3.56 13.45 5.78
C HIS A 278 -3.56 13.12 4.26
N PRO A 279 -2.39 13.09 3.57
CA PRO A 279 -2.33 12.83 2.13
C PRO A 279 -3.06 11.55 1.69
N MET A 280 -3.02 10.50 2.51
CA MET A 280 -3.76 9.26 2.26
C MET A 280 -5.28 9.50 2.16
N ILE A 281 -5.87 10.36 3.00
CA ILE A 281 -7.31 10.71 2.94
C ILE A 281 -7.62 11.46 1.64
N VAL A 282 -6.73 12.31 1.15
CA VAL A 282 -6.90 13.00 -0.15
C VAL A 282 -6.99 11.97 -1.28
N ASN A 283 -6.12 10.97 -1.28
CA ASN A 283 -6.11 9.91 -2.30
C ASN A 283 -7.35 9.01 -2.20
N ILE A 284 -7.78 8.65 -0.99
CA ILE A 284 -9.02 7.90 -0.74
C ILE A 284 -10.22 8.67 -1.29
N ARG A 285 -10.37 9.96 -0.96
CA ARG A 285 -11.46 10.80 -1.48
C ARG A 285 -11.46 10.87 -3.00
N LYS A 286 -10.28 11.01 -3.61
CA LYS A 286 -10.13 11.01 -5.07
C LYS A 286 -10.59 9.67 -5.66
N PHE A 287 -10.16 8.54 -5.11
CA PHE A 287 -10.62 7.22 -5.54
C PHE A 287 -12.14 7.08 -5.42
N LEU A 288 -12.71 7.37 -4.24
CA LEU A 288 -14.15 7.24 -3.99
C LEU A 288 -14.98 8.07 -4.96
N LYS A 289 -14.52 9.30 -5.27
CA LYS A 289 -15.14 10.15 -6.28
C LYS A 289 -15.00 9.54 -7.66
N MET A 290 -13.79 9.16 -8.05
CA MET A 290 -13.51 8.62 -9.37
C MET A 290 -14.30 7.34 -9.61
N ALA A 291 -14.46 6.47 -8.61
CA ALA A 291 -15.16 5.20 -8.70
C ALA A 291 -16.69 5.31 -8.57
N GLY A 292 -17.24 6.51 -8.33
CA GLY A 292 -18.68 6.77 -8.26
C GLY A 292 -19.35 6.47 -6.92
N LEU A 293 -18.58 6.11 -5.88
CA LEU A 293 -19.13 5.82 -4.56
C LEU A 293 -19.72 7.07 -3.90
N LEU A 294 -19.14 8.25 -4.16
CA LEU A 294 -19.61 9.51 -3.59
C LEU A 294 -20.91 10.02 -4.22
N ASP A 295 -21.36 9.45 -5.35
CA ASP A 295 -22.63 9.83 -5.96
C ASP A 295 -23.81 9.24 -5.16
N HIS A 296 -23.59 8.11 -4.48
CA HIS A 296 -24.56 7.46 -3.61
C HIS A 296 -24.67 8.19 -2.27
N GLU A 297 -25.84 8.80 -2.01
CA GLU A 297 -26.06 9.65 -0.82
C GLU A 297 -25.84 8.90 0.51
N PRO A 298 -26.39 7.69 0.74
CA PRO A 298 -26.17 6.96 1.98
C PRO A 298 -24.68 6.65 2.24
N THR A 299 -23.94 6.31 1.18
CA THR A 299 -22.48 6.09 1.29
C THR A 299 -21.77 7.38 1.67
N ARG A 300 -22.06 8.47 0.96
CA ARG A 300 -21.45 9.79 1.22
C ARG A 300 -21.73 10.27 2.65
N ALA A 301 -22.95 10.07 3.16
CA ALA A 301 -23.30 10.38 4.54
C ALA A 301 -22.54 9.52 5.55
N ALA A 302 -22.39 8.22 5.29
CA ALA A 302 -21.68 7.30 6.19
C ALA A 302 -20.20 7.68 6.40
N ILE A 303 -19.52 8.13 5.34
CA ILE A 303 -18.09 8.51 5.39
C ILE A 303 -17.85 10.00 5.60
N ALA A 304 -18.87 10.79 5.97
CA ALA A 304 -18.78 12.26 6.01
C ALA A 304 -17.61 12.79 6.86
N GLN A 305 -17.19 12.09 7.91
CA GLN A 305 -16.03 12.46 8.72
C GLN A 305 -14.67 12.38 7.98
N TYR A 306 -14.62 11.69 6.84
CA TYR A 306 -13.44 11.50 6.00
C TYR A 306 -13.49 12.33 4.70
N LEU A 307 -14.56 13.10 4.47
CA LEU A 307 -14.75 13.96 3.30
C LEU A 307 -14.18 15.37 3.53
#